data_AF-A0A412W0I0-F1
#
_entry.id   AF-A0A412W0I0-F1
#
_cell.length_a   1.000
_cell.length_b   1.000
_cell.length_c   1.000
_cell.angle_alpha   90.00
_cell.angle_beta   90.00
_cell.angle_gamma   90.00
#
_symmetry.space_group_name_H-M   'P 1'
#
loop_
_entity.id
_entity.type
_entity.pdbx_description
1 polymer ?
#
loop_
_entity_poly.entity_id
_entity_poly.type
_entity_poly.pdbx_seq_one_letter_code
_entity_poly.pdbx_strand_id
1 'polypeptide(L)'
;MIDFVKCKMKVNSLCTFLVDQFCHIMVIAVLWFLLYGKENELSFMGSVCSTNVWIIGMAYILMLKPSSILLSLFLDKWTPTSSNTQSLPNAGQWIGYIERVLILTFVLIGSIEGVGFLLAAKSVFRFGELNKAKEIRTTEYVLIGTLASFTIAILTGIAVSHLI
;
A
#
# COMPACT_ATOMS: atom_id res chain seq x y z
N MET A 1 -23.32 2.71 -5.44
CA MET A 1 -24.12 1.47 -5.30
C MET A 1 -23.34 0.38 -4.55
N ILE A 2 -22.05 0.17 -4.86
CA ILE A 2 -21.16 -0.75 -4.12
C ILE A 2 -20.99 -0.37 -2.63
N ASP A 3 -20.83 0.92 -2.31
CA ASP A 3 -20.71 1.37 -0.92
C ASP A 3 -21.98 1.14 -0.08
N PHE A 4 -23.15 1.09 -0.72
CA PHE A 4 -24.44 0.90 -0.06
C PHE A 4 -24.65 -0.58 0.36
N VAL A 5 -24.12 -1.53 -0.42
CA VAL A 5 -24.19 -2.97 -0.11
C VAL A 5 -23.24 -3.32 1.04
N LYS A 6 -22.07 -2.67 1.11
CA LYS A 6 -21.10 -2.83 2.21
C LYS A 6 -21.63 -2.42 3.58
N CYS A 7 -22.49 -1.40 3.65
CA CYS A 7 -23.06 -0.94 4.91
C CYS A 7 -24.01 -1.98 5.55
N LYS A 8 -24.52 -2.94 4.76
CA LYS A 8 -25.44 -3.99 5.22
C LYS A 8 -24.76 -5.32 5.59
N MET A 9 -23.56 -5.59 5.05
CA MET A 9 -22.83 -6.83 5.30
C MET A 9 -21.63 -6.57 6.21
N LYS A 10 -21.83 -6.83 7.51
CA LYS A 10 -20.86 -6.65 8.59
C LYS A 10 -19.75 -7.73 8.57
N VAL A 11 -19.09 -7.93 7.43
CA VAL A 11 -17.99 -8.90 7.28
C VAL A 11 -16.72 -8.14 6.88
N ASN A 12 -16.04 -7.60 7.90
CA ASN A 12 -14.71 -6.99 7.78
C ASN A 12 -13.65 -8.09 7.52
N SER A 13 -13.65 -8.66 6.32
CA SER A 13 -12.62 -9.62 5.92
C SER A 13 -11.76 -9.05 4.80
N LEU A 14 -10.49 -9.44 4.78
CA LEU A 14 -9.58 -9.21 3.66
C LEU A 14 -10.22 -9.54 2.31
N CYS A 15 -10.97 -10.64 2.26
CA CYS A 15 -11.67 -11.08 1.06
C CYS A 15 -12.70 -10.05 0.59
N THR A 16 -13.50 -9.49 1.51
CA THR A 16 -14.51 -8.45 1.19
C THR A 16 -13.85 -7.19 0.61
N PHE A 17 -12.69 -6.78 1.15
CA PHE A 17 -11.94 -5.63 0.64
C PHE A 17 -11.35 -5.91 -0.75
N LEU A 18 -10.73 -7.08 -0.95
CA LEU A 18 -10.13 -7.46 -2.23
C LEU A 18 -11.18 -7.58 -3.35
N VAL A 19 -12.33 -8.22 -3.05
CA VAL A 19 -13.44 -8.35 -4.01
C VAL A 19 -13.97 -6.98 -4.41
N ASP A 20 -14.10 -6.06 -3.45
CA ASP A 20 -14.54 -4.69 -3.73
C ASP A 20 -13.56 -3.92 -4.63
N GLN A 21 -12.26 -3.98 -4.33
CA GLN A 21 -11.25 -3.32 -5.18
C GLN A 21 -11.24 -3.92 -6.60
N PHE A 22 -11.39 -5.23 -6.72
CA PHE A 22 -11.51 -5.90 -8.01
C PHE A 22 -12.77 -5.44 -8.77
N CYS A 23 -13.93 -5.36 -8.11
CA CYS A 23 -15.15 -4.83 -8.72
C CYS A 23 -14.99 -3.38 -9.17
N HIS A 24 -14.33 -2.53 -8.38
CA HIS A 24 -14.07 -1.13 -8.77
C HIS A 24 -13.18 -1.04 -10.02
N ILE A 25 -12.08 -1.80 -10.07
CA ILE A 25 -11.19 -1.85 -11.23
C ILE A 25 -11.94 -2.35 -12.47
N MET A 26 -12.76 -3.40 -12.32
CA MET A 26 -13.58 -3.93 -13.41
C MET A 26 -14.58 -2.90 -13.94
N VAL A 27 -15.26 -2.15 -13.07
CA VAL A 27 -16.20 -1.10 -13.50
C VAL A 27 -15.46 0.00 -14.26
N ILE A 28 -14.29 0.43 -13.79
CA ILE A 28 -13.47 1.44 -14.50
C ILE A 28 -13.05 0.92 -15.88
N ALA A 29 -12.58 -0.32 -15.97
CA ALA A 29 -12.16 -0.94 -17.22
C ALA A 29 -13.33 -1.07 -18.22
N VAL A 30 -14.50 -1.50 -17.75
CA VAL A 30 -15.71 -1.60 -18.58
C VAL A 30 -16.18 -0.22 -19.04
N LEU A 31 -16.21 0.78 -18.15
CA LEU A 31 -16.57 2.15 -18.52
C LEU A 31 -15.60 2.74 -19.53
N TRP A 32 -14.29 2.51 -19.37
CA TRP A 32 -13.29 2.91 -20.36
C TRP A 32 -13.58 2.24 -21.70
N PHE A 33 -13.73 0.91 -21.73
CA PHE A 33 -14.00 0.17 -22.95
C PHE A 33 -15.30 0.63 -23.65
N LEU A 34 -16.37 0.91 -22.90
CA LEU A 34 -17.64 1.38 -23.46
C LEU A 34 -17.57 2.82 -23.99
N LEU A 35 -16.83 3.71 -23.34
CA LEU A 35 -16.74 5.13 -23.72
C LEU A 35 -15.70 5.40 -24.82
N TYR A 36 -14.64 4.60 -24.90
CA TYR A 36 -13.52 4.82 -25.82
C TYR A 36 -13.24 3.64 -26.76
N GLY A 37 -14.01 2.55 -26.69
CA GLY A 37 -13.84 1.38 -27.56
C GLY A 37 -14.29 1.57 -29.01
N LYS A 38 -14.87 2.72 -29.35
CA LYS A 38 -15.25 3.10 -30.71
C LYS A 38 -14.47 4.38 -31.04
N GLU A 39 -13.57 4.28 -32.02
CA GLU A 39 -12.59 5.30 -32.39
C GLU A 39 -13.15 6.72 -32.27
N ASN A 40 -12.67 7.46 -31.27
CA ASN A 40 -12.92 8.88 -31.17
C ASN A 40 -11.64 9.53 -30.68
N GLU A 41 -11.19 10.51 -31.44
CA GLU A 41 -9.83 11.00 -31.51
C GLU A 41 -9.21 11.30 -30.15
N LEU A 42 -8.07 10.66 -29.87
CA LEU A 42 -7.21 10.92 -28.73
C LEU A 42 -6.37 12.20 -28.92
N SER A 43 -6.91 13.24 -29.58
CA SER A 43 -6.14 14.45 -29.89
C SER A 43 -6.10 15.46 -28.74
N PHE A 44 -7.01 15.36 -27.76
CA PHE A 44 -7.05 16.30 -26.61
C PHE A 44 -6.28 15.81 -25.36
N MET A 45 -5.99 14.50 -25.24
CA MET A 45 -5.24 13.94 -24.09
C MET A 45 -3.77 13.61 -24.39
N GLY A 46 -3.30 13.78 -25.63
CA GLY A 46 -1.88 13.63 -25.97
C GLY A 46 -0.96 14.69 -25.33
N SER A 47 -1.55 15.77 -24.76
CA SER A 47 -0.80 16.90 -24.19
C SER A 47 -0.67 16.90 -22.66
N VAL A 48 -1.46 16.13 -21.91
CA VAL A 48 -1.58 16.39 -20.45
C VAL A 48 -0.65 15.55 -19.59
N CYS A 49 -0.27 14.32 -19.98
CA CYS A 49 0.86 13.58 -19.40
C CYS A 49 1.06 12.25 -20.14
N SER A 50 2.32 11.85 -20.36
CA SER A 50 2.68 10.54 -20.92
C SER A 50 2.04 9.41 -20.11
N THR A 51 1.66 8.31 -20.77
CA THR A 51 1.12 7.08 -20.15
C THR A 51 1.95 6.64 -18.94
N ASN A 52 3.26 6.83 -19.01
CA ASN A 52 4.20 6.48 -17.94
C ASN A 52 3.96 7.30 -16.66
N VAL A 53 3.61 8.59 -16.78
CA VAL A 53 3.32 9.44 -15.61
C VAL A 53 2.04 8.98 -14.91
N TRP A 54 1.03 8.55 -15.66
CA TRP A 54 -0.21 8.02 -15.09
C TRP A 54 0.02 6.69 -14.35
N ILE A 55 0.83 5.79 -14.91
CA ILE A 55 1.20 4.53 -14.27
C ILE A 55 1.94 4.80 -12.96
N ILE A 56 2.94 5.69 -12.99
CA ILE A 56 3.69 6.09 -11.79
C ILE A 56 2.77 6.72 -10.75
N GLY A 57 1.91 7.66 -11.16
CA GLY A 57 0.97 8.33 -10.26
C GLY A 57 0.01 7.36 -9.59
N MET A 58 -0.51 6.39 -10.34
CA MET A 58 -1.39 5.35 -9.81
C MET A 58 -0.68 4.46 -8.78
N ALA A 59 0.59 4.12 -9.02
CA ALA A 59 1.39 3.36 -8.07
C ALA A 59 1.58 4.09 -6.73
N TYR A 60 1.85 5.40 -6.76
CA TYR A 60 1.96 6.20 -5.54
C TYR A 60 0.62 6.28 -4.78
N ILE A 61 -0.50 6.47 -5.48
CA ILE A 61 -1.83 6.47 -4.85
C ILE A 61 -2.12 5.12 -4.19
N LEU A 62 -1.73 4.01 -4.83
CA LEU A 62 -1.91 2.66 -4.31
C LEU A 62 -1.09 2.44 -3.02
N MET A 63 0.10 3.03 -2.92
CA MET A 63 0.95 2.95 -1.73
C MET A 63 0.43 3.72 -0.50
N LEU A 64 -0.51 4.66 -0.70
CA LEU A 64 -1.10 5.41 0.40
C LEU A 64 -2.22 4.60 1.09
N LYS A 65 -3.46 5.05 1.00
CA LYS A 65 -4.59 4.49 1.74
C LYS A 65 -4.88 3.01 1.44
N PRO A 66 -4.96 2.53 0.18
CA PRO A 66 -5.42 1.17 -0.07
C PRO A 66 -4.42 0.12 0.43
N SER A 67 -3.12 0.34 0.25
CA SER A 67 -2.09 -0.52 0.87
C SER A 67 -2.16 -0.48 2.40
N SER A 68 -2.46 0.67 3.02
CA SER A 68 -2.60 0.75 4.48
C SER A 68 -3.81 -0.04 5.00
N ILE A 69 -4.93 -0.01 4.28
CA ILE A 69 -6.13 -0.78 4.63
C ILE A 69 -5.84 -2.27 4.49
N LEU A 70 -5.22 -2.68 3.37
CA LEU A 70 -4.83 -4.06 3.15
C LEU A 70 -3.92 -4.57 4.27
N LEU A 71 -2.91 -3.79 4.64
CA LEU A 71 -1.97 -4.14 5.72
C LEU A 71 -2.67 -4.19 7.08
N SER A 72 -3.58 -3.25 7.39
CA SER A 72 -4.34 -3.30 8.65
C SER A 72 -5.23 -4.54 8.75
N LEU A 73 -5.84 -4.97 7.63
CA LEU A 73 -6.65 -6.18 7.59
C LEU A 73 -5.79 -7.45 7.65
N PHE A 74 -4.60 -7.42 7.05
CA PHE A 74 -3.65 -8.54 7.12
C PHE A 74 -3.14 -8.73 8.54
N LEU A 75 -2.82 -7.64 9.22
CA LEU A 75 -2.25 -7.68 10.56
C LEU A 75 -3.29 -7.82 11.68
N ASP A 76 -4.59 -7.69 11.37
CA ASP A 76 -5.69 -7.69 12.35
C ASP A 76 -5.60 -8.90 13.31
N LYS A 77 -5.29 -10.09 12.77
CA LYS A 77 -5.13 -11.34 13.53
C LYS A 77 -4.02 -11.31 14.59
N TRP A 78 -3.00 -10.48 14.39
CA TRP A 78 -1.83 -10.37 15.25
C TRP A 78 -1.81 -9.08 16.08
N THR A 79 -2.86 -8.26 16.01
CA THR A 79 -2.95 -7.00 16.73
C THR A 79 -2.92 -7.23 18.25
N PRO A 80 -1.94 -6.70 18.99
CA PRO A 80 -1.88 -6.87 20.43
C PRO A 80 -3.03 -6.12 21.13
N THR A 81 -3.68 -6.77 22.09
CA THR A 81 -4.86 -6.27 22.83
C THR A 81 -4.59 -5.09 23.78
N SER A 82 -3.33 -4.77 24.04
CA SER A 82 -2.92 -3.69 24.95
C SER A 82 -2.31 -2.52 24.17
N SER A 83 -3.13 -1.61 23.68
CA SER A 83 -2.66 -0.33 23.13
C SER A 83 -2.24 0.57 24.29
N ASN A 84 -0.94 0.60 24.59
CA ASN A 84 -0.40 1.55 25.56
C ASN A 84 -0.61 2.98 25.01
N THR A 85 -1.25 3.86 25.78
CA THR A 85 -1.75 5.18 25.37
C THR A 85 -0.66 6.25 25.17
N GLN A 86 0.60 5.84 24.97
CA GLN A 86 1.77 6.73 24.94
C GLN A 86 2.24 7.11 23.52
N SER A 87 1.58 6.64 22.46
CA SER A 87 1.98 6.96 21.07
C SER A 87 1.29 8.20 20.52
N LEU A 88 2.00 8.99 19.70
CA LEU A 88 1.41 10.10 18.95
C LEU A 88 0.25 9.59 18.06
N PRO A 89 -0.86 10.35 17.95
CA PRO A 89 -1.99 9.98 17.09
C PRO A 89 -1.53 9.76 15.63
N ASN A 90 -1.89 8.62 15.04
CA ASN A 90 -1.62 8.26 13.65
C ASN A 90 -0.13 8.22 13.23
N ALA A 91 0.82 8.30 14.16
CA ALA A 91 2.25 8.33 13.81
C ALA A 91 2.67 7.08 13.02
N GLY A 92 2.23 5.89 13.43
CA GLY A 92 2.51 4.64 12.72
C GLY A 92 1.98 4.61 11.28
N GLN A 93 0.82 5.24 11.03
CA GLN A 93 0.24 5.32 9.69
C GLN A 93 1.09 6.22 8.77
N TRP A 94 1.49 7.40 9.27
CA TRP A 94 2.34 8.32 8.52
C TRP A 94 3.74 7.76 8.27
N ILE A 95 4.35 7.11 9.27
CA ILE A 95 5.62 6.39 9.10
C ILE A 95 5.49 5.37 7.96
N GLY A 96 4.42 4.57 7.97
CA GLY A 96 4.17 3.58 6.93
C GLY A 96 3.93 4.18 5.54
N TYR A 97 3.32 5.36 5.41
CA TYR A 97 3.21 6.05 4.12
C TYR A 97 4.58 6.51 3.61
N ILE A 98 5.36 7.17 4.45
CA ILE A 98 6.68 7.70 4.07
C ILE A 98 7.60 6.57 3.63
N GLU A 99 7.63 5.46 4.36
CA GLU A 99 8.49 4.33 4.01
C GLU A 99 8.11 3.69 2.68
N ARG A 100 6.82 3.46 2.41
CA ARG A 100 6.39 2.88 1.14
C ARG A 100 6.66 3.80 -0.04
N VAL A 101 6.48 5.11 0.15
CA VAL A 101 6.85 6.11 -0.86
C VAL A 101 8.35 6.07 -1.12
N LEU A 102 9.20 6.04 -0.09
CA LEU A 102 10.65 5.96 -0.25
C LEU A 102 11.08 4.67 -0.94
N ILE A 103 10.52 3.52 -0.57
CA ILE A 103 10.82 2.23 -1.19
C ILE A 103 10.41 2.25 -2.66
N LEU A 104 9.19 2.71 -2.97
CA LEU A 104 8.72 2.81 -4.36
C LEU A 104 9.66 3.70 -5.18
N THR A 105 10.04 4.87 -4.64
CA THR A 105 11.00 5.77 -5.29
C THR A 105 12.34 5.09 -5.55
N PHE A 106 12.92 4.40 -4.56
CA PHE A 106 14.20 3.72 -4.71
C PHE A 106 14.15 2.61 -5.76
N VAL A 107 13.07 1.83 -5.80
CA VAL A 107 12.86 0.79 -6.82
C VAL A 107 12.74 1.41 -8.21
N LEU A 108 11.98 2.50 -8.37
CA LEU A 108 11.81 3.17 -9.67
C LEU A 108 13.08 3.85 -10.18
N ILE A 109 13.96 4.31 -9.28
CA ILE A 109 15.29 4.84 -9.63
C ILE A 109 16.31 3.71 -9.88
N GLY A 110 15.94 2.46 -9.58
CA GLY A 110 16.81 1.29 -9.72
C GLY A 110 17.82 1.11 -8.59
N SER A 111 17.71 1.86 -7.49
CA SER A 111 18.59 1.71 -6.32
C SER A 111 18.00 0.76 -5.30
N ILE A 112 18.25 -0.53 -5.49
CA ILE A 112 17.86 -1.56 -4.52
C ILE A 112 18.69 -1.43 -3.22
N GLU A 113 19.87 -0.83 -3.28
CA GLU A 113 20.69 -0.53 -2.11
C GLU A 113 20.00 0.45 -1.16
N GLY A 114 19.31 1.47 -1.71
CA GLY A 114 18.55 2.43 -0.92
C GLY A 114 17.41 1.77 -0.13
N VAL A 115 16.74 0.78 -0.74
CA VAL A 115 15.75 -0.05 -0.04
C VAL A 115 16.42 -0.81 1.10
N GLY A 116 17.53 -1.50 0.83
CA GLY A 116 18.30 -2.24 1.84
C GLY A 116 18.78 -1.38 3.01
N PHE A 117 19.23 -0.15 2.73
CA PHE A 117 19.63 0.82 3.75
C PHE A 117 18.44 1.22 4.65
N LEU A 118 17.28 1.52 4.05
CA LEU A 118 16.06 1.85 4.80
C LEU A 118 15.63 0.70 5.71
N LEU A 119 15.68 -0.54 5.21
CA LEU A 119 15.39 -1.76 5.99
C LEU A 119 16.35 -1.89 7.18
N ALA A 120 17.65 -1.74 6.93
CA ALA A 120 18.68 -1.86 7.95
C ALA A 120 18.50 -0.79 9.04
N ALA A 121 18.32 0.47 8.65
CA ALA A 121 18.08 1.58 9.58
C ALA A 121 16.87 1.31 10.48
N LYS A 122 15.76 0.82 9.91
CA LYS A 122 14.56 0.48 10.69
C LYS A 122 14.79 -0.69 11.65
N SER A 123 15.54 -1.71 11.23
CA SER A 123 15.84 -2.86 12.07
C SER A 123 16.70 -2.49 13.28
N VAL A 124 17.68 -1.60 13.13
CA VAL A 124 18.58 -1.14 14.20
C VAL A 124 17.80 -0.48 15.33
N PHE A 125 16.82 0.38 15.02
CA PHE A 125 15.96 1.00 16.03
C PHE A 125 15.09 -0.02 16.79
N ARG A 126 14.77 -1.15 16.15
CA ARG A 126 13.92 -2.20 16.72
C ARG A 126 14.67 -3.16 17.65
N PHE A 127 15.95 -3.41 17.37
CA PHE A 127 16.77 -4.33 18.17
C PHE A 127 16.91 -3.90 19.64
N GLY A 128 16.92 -2.59 19.92
CA GLY A 128 16.95 -2.07 21.29
C GLY A 128 15.70 -2.38 22.13
N GLU A 129 14.54 -2.56 21.49
CA GLU A 129 13.24 -2.83 22.14
C GLU A 129 13.02 -4.32 22.42
N LEU A 130 13.63 -5.22 21.63
CA LEU A 130 13.51 -6.68 21.78
C LEU A 130 14.04 -7.24 23.12
N ASN A 131 14.87 -6.47 23.82
CA ASN A 131 15.51 -6.92 25.05
C ASN A 131 14.57 -6.85 26.28
N LYS A 132 13.37 -6.27 26.14
CA LYS A 132 12.37 -6.18 27.22
C LYS A 132 11.27 -7.23 26.99
N ALA A 133 11.17 -8.21 27.88
CA ALA A 133 10.20 -9.33 27.78
C ALA A 133 8.73 -8.90 27.60
N LYS A 134 8.36 -7.70 28.07
CA LYS A 134 6.99 -7.15 27.94
C LYS A 134 6.65 -6.67 26.51
N GLU A 135 7.64 -6.44 25.67
CA GLU A 135 7.47 -5.81 24.34
C GLU A 135 7.67 -6.78 23.16
N ILE A 136 7.90 -8.06 23.42
CA ILE A 136 8.20 -9.05 22.36
C ILE A 136 7.05 -9.14 21.34
N ARG A 137 5.79 -9.31 21.78
CA ARG A 137 4.63 -9.41 20.87
C ARG A 137 4.40 -8.15 20.03
N THR A 138 4.58 -6.96 20.63
CA THR A 138 4.47 -5.68 19.91
C THR A 138 5.59 -5.52 18.91
N THR A 139 6.78 -6.03 19.24
CA THR A 139 7.91 -6.00 18.31
C THR A 139 7.70 -6.94 17.14
N GLU A 140 7.29 -8.18 17.38
CA GLU A 140 6.94 -9.16 16.34
C GLU A 140 5.83 -8.64 15.41
N TYR A 141 4.74 -8.09 15.96
CA TYR A 141 3.65 -7.50 15.19
C TYR A 141 4.14 -6.46 14.18
N VAL A 142 4.96 -5.51 14.64
CA VAL A 142 5.49 -4.48 13.73
C VAL A 142 6.52 -5.06 12.78
N LEU A 143 7.34 -6.02 13.20
CA LEU A 143 8.34 -6.62 12.32
C LEU A 143 7.64 -7.33 11.14
N ILE A 144 6.61 -8.13 11.43
CA ILE A 144 5.74 -8.74 10.41
C ILE A 144 5.08 -7.65 9.54
N GLY A 145 4.53 -6.60 10.17
CA GLY A 145 3.88 -5.51 9.44
C GLY A 145 4.81 -4.75 8.50
N THR A 146 6.05 -4.52 8.91
CA THR A 146 7.05 -3.85 8.09
C THR A 146 7.49 -4.70 6.92
N LEU A 147 7.79 -5.98 7.15
CA LEU A 147 8.16 -6.90 6.07
C LEU A 147 7.04 -7.06 5.03
N ALA A 148 5.78 -7.17 5.48
CA ALA A 148 4.63 -7.23 4.59
C ALA A 148 4.47 -5.92 3.78
N SER A 149 4.56 -4.76 4.45
CA SER A 149 4.49 -3.45 3.81
C SER A 149 5.57 -3.26 2.74
N PHE A 150 6.81 -3.63 3.06
CA PHE A 150 7.96 -3.54 2.17
C PHE A 150 7.82 -4.45 0.97
N THR A 151 7.35 -5.68 1.19
CA THR A 151 7.09 -6.64 0.11
C THR A 151 6.08 -6.06 -0.89
N ILE A 152 4.97 -5.47 -0.40
CA ILE A 152 3.95 -4.85 -1.26
C ILE A 152 4.55 -3.68 -2.06
N ALA A 153 5.34 -2.82 -1.42
CA ALA A 153 5.96 -1.68 -2.09
C ALA A 153 7.00 -2.08 -3.15
N ILE A 154 7.86 -3.05 -2.85
CA ILE A 154 8.87 -3.57 -3.77
C ILE A 154 8.20 -4.22 -4.98
N LEU A 155 7.23 -5.11 -4.76
CA LEU A 155 6.50 -5.79 -5.85
C LEU A 155 5.77 -4.78 -6.74
N THR A 156 5.16 -3.76 -6.15
CA THR A 156 4.50 -2.70 -6.93
C THR A 156 5.52 -1.90 -7.75
N GLY A 157 6.65 -1.54 -7.18
CA GLY A 157 7.71 -0.81 -7.89
C GLY A 157 8.29 -1.60 -9.07
N ILE A 158 8.55 -2.90 -8.88
CA ILE A 158 9.01 -3.80 -9.95
C ILE A 158 7.95 -3.91 -11.05
N ALA A 159 6.68 -4.11 -10.68
CA ALA A 159 5.59 -4.21 -11.65
C ALA A 159 5.47 -2.93 -12.50
N VAL A 160 5.60 -1.75 -11.87
CA VAL A 160 5.58 -0.46 -12.56
C VAL A 160 6.81 -0.30 -13.46
N SER A 161 8.00 -0.66 -12.98
CA SER A 161 9.23 -0.59 -13.77
C SER A 161 9.21 -1.49 -15.02
N HIS A 162 8.44 -2.58 -15.01
CA HIS A 162 8.26 -3.43 -16.19
C HIS A 162 7.18 -2.92 -17.16
N LEU A 163 6.30 -2.02 -16.69
CA LEU A 163 5.17 -1.50 -17.46
C LEU A 163 5.51 -0.20 -18.22
N ILE A 164 6.66 0.41 -17.89
CA ILE A 164 7.20 1.67 -18.41
C ILE A 164 8.36 1.34 -19.35
#